data_AF-A0AAD6YE72-F1
#
_entry.id   AF-A0AAD6YE72-F1
#
_cell.length_a   1.000
_cell.length_b   1.000
_cell.length_c   1.000
_cell.angle_alpha   90.00
_cell.angle_beta   90.00
_cell.angle_gamma   90.00
#
_symmetry.space_group_name_H-M   'P 1'
#
loop_
_entity.id
_entity.type
_entity.pdbx_description
1 polymer ?
#
loop_
_entity_poly.entity_id
_entity_poly.type
_entity_poly.pdbx_seq_one_letter_code
_entity_poly.pdbx_strand_id
1 'polypeptide(L)'
;MSYLAALQCDAGVPELSFTQVSTFMRFLSILKDDILLCQPHFVPTDAPPPFLPPSVQVFTSKAVDIPYESVQTLWDCLQDDVWALCNTKLSPTEEELFRAHGWSLGLSESSHSYFLVPTLLFQRF
;
A
#
# COMPACT_ATOMS: atom_id res chain seq x y z
N MET A 1 -13.72 -8.76 -20.58
CA MET A 1 -14.00 -9.52 -19.34
C MET A 1 -13.31 -8.78 -18.21
N SER A 2 -14.04 -8.32 -17.20
CA SER A 2 -13.50 -7.47 -16.13
C SER A 2 -12.45 -8.23 -15.31
N TYR A 3 -11.26 -7.64 -15.14
CA TYR A 3 -10.12 -8.15 -14.38
C TYR A 3 -10.48 -8.76 -13.01
N LEU A 4 -11.49 -8.19 -12.34
CA LEU A 4 -12.03 -8.67 -11.06
C LEU A 4 -12.60 -10.10 -11.12
N ALA A 5 -13.20 -10.49 -12.24
CA ALA A 5 -13.76 -11.84 -12.39
C ALA A 5 -12.66 -12.91 -12.51
N ALA A 6 -11.46 -12.53 -12.99
CA ALA A 6 -10.31 -13.42 -13.04
C ALA A 6 -9.71 -13.64 -11.63
N LEU A 7 -9.62 -12.58 -10.82
CA LEU A 7 -9.17 -12.66 -9.43
C LEU A 7 -10.10 -13.53 -8.54
N GLN A 8 -11.40 -13.52 -8.82
CA GLN A 8 -12.39 -14.30 -8.07
C GLN A 8 -12.36 -15.80 -8.39
N CYS A 9 -11.90 -16.21 -9.58
CA CYS A 9 -11.97 -17.60 -10.02
C CYS A 9 -10.81 -18.49 -9.55
N ASP A 10 -9.63 -17.94 -9.26
CA ASP A 10 -8.42 -18.74 -9.03
C ASP A 10 -7.97 -18.80 -7.56
N ALA A 11 -8.38 -17.85 -6.72
CA ALA A 11 -7.65 -17.55 -5.49
C ALA A 11 -8.40 -17.83 -4.15
N GLY A 12 -9.64 -18.30 -4.16
CA GLY A 12 -10.42 -18.50 -2.91
C GLY A 12 -10.63 -17.19 -2.12
N VAL A 13 -10.50 -16.06 -2.80
CA VAL A 13 -10.65 -14.71 -2.25
C VAL A 13 -12.15 -14.41 -2.06
N PRO A 14 -12.55 -13.77 -0.94
CA PRO A 14 -13.93 -13.33 -0.74
C PRO A 14 -14.43 -12.43 -1.88
N GLU A 15 -15.75 -12.30 -2.02
CA GLU A 15 -16.35 -11.42 -3.03
C GLU A 15 -16.02 -9.95 -2.72
N LEU A 16 -14.90 -9.46 -3.27
CA LEU A 16 -14.46 -8.09 -3.07
C LEU A 16 -15.09 -7.15 -4.10
N SER A 17 -15.50 -5.97 -3.62
CA SER A 17 -15.93 -4.90 -4.51
C SER A 17 -14.75 -4.28 -5.25
N PHE A 18 -15.02 -3.70 -6.43
CA PHE A 18 -14.02 -2.93 -7.17
C PHE A 18 -13.40 -1.82 -6.33
N THR A 19 -14.21 -1.15 -5.51
CA THR A 19 -13.75 -0.09 -4.61
C THR A 19 -12.72 -0.62 -3.61
N GLN A 20 -12.97 -1.78 -3.00
CA GLN A 20 -12.03 -2.39 -2.05
C GLN A 20 -10.70 -2.74 -2.73
N VAL A 21 -10.75 -3.36 -3.91
CA VAL A 21 -9.52 -3.71 -4.66
C VAL A 21 -8.75 -2.44 -5.04
N SER A 22 -9.44 -1.42 -5.55
CA SER A 22 -8.82 -0.14 -5.92
C SER A 22 -8.18 0.55 -4.71
N THR A 23 -8.88 0.64 -3.58
CA THR A 23 -8.37 1.24 -2.34
C THR A 23 -7.21 0.44 -1.75
N PHE A 24 -7.27 -0.89 -1.79
CA PHE A 24 -6.15 -1.76 -1.39
C PHE A 24 -4.89 -1.46 -2.20
N MET A 25 -5.01 -1.42 -3.52
CA MET A 25 -3.89 -1.14 -4.41
C MET A 25 -3.32 0.26 -4.18
N ARG A 26 -4.19 1.26 -4.00
CA ARG A 26 -3.78 2.65 -3.71
C ARG A 26 -3.02 2.74 -2.39
N PHE A 27 -3.51 2.12 -1.32
CA PHE A 27 -2.82 2.09 -0.04
C PHE A 27 -1.46 1.41 -0.11
N LEU A 28 -1.34 0.28 -0.79
CA LEU A 28 -0.04 -0.37 -0.94
C LEU A 28 0.91 0.43 -1.83
N SER A 29 0.39 1.14 -2.85
CA SER A 29 1.22 1.96 -3.73
C SER A 29 1.93 3.09 -2.98
N ILE A 30 1.29 3.68 -1.97
CA ILE A 30 1.89 4.74 -1.15
C ILE A 30 2.79 4.18 -0.04
N LEU A 31 2.78 2.87 0.22
CA LEU A 31 3.56 2.21 1.27
C LEU A 31 4.74 1.41 0.69
N LYS A 32 5.09 1.58 -0.60
CA LYS A 32 6.17 0.82 -1.24
C LYS A 32 7.49 0.91 -0.47
N ASP A 33 7.84 2.11 -0.02
CA ASP A 33 9.07 2.35 0.73
C ASP A 33 9.04 1.62 2.09
N ASP A 34 7.94 1.75 2.84
CA ASP A 34 7.73 1.03 4.11
C ASP A 34 7.75 -0.50 3.92
N ILE A 35 7.18 -0.98 2.83
CA ILE A 35 7.17 -2.40 2.44
C ILE A 35 8.60 -2.89 2.19
N LEU A 36 9.42 -2.14 1.44
CA LEU A 36 10.81 -2.49 1.12
C LEU A 36 11.73 -2.42 2.34
N LEU A 37 11.55 -1.44 3.22
CA LEU A 37 12.36 -1.28 4.43
C LEU A 37 12.30 -2.49 5.36
N CYS A 38 11.20 -3.23 5.33
CA CYS A 38 11.01 -4.43 6.13
C CYS A 38 11.61 -5.70 5.48
N GLN A 39 12.09 -5.62 4.24
CA GLN A 39 12.60 -6.77 3.51
C GLN A 39 14.08 -7.03 3.83
N PRO A 40 14.54 -8.28 3.71
CA PRO A 40 15.95 -8.59 3.74
C PRO A 40 16.73 -7.84 2.65
N HIS A 41 17.98 -7.49 2.94
CA HIS A 41 18.88 -6.75 2.03
C HIS A 41 19.12 -7.39 0.65
N PHE A 42 18.80 -8.67 0.48
CA PHE A 42 18.95 -9.40 -0.79
C PHE A 42 17.71 -9.32 -1.69
N VAL A 43 16.59 -8.77 -1.19
CA VAL A 43 15.38 -8.60 -1.98
C VAL A 43 15.56 -7.40 -2.92
N PRO A 44 15.28 -7.55 -4.23
CA PRO A 44 15.37 -6.45 -5.19
C PRO A 44 14.44 -5.30 -4.83
N THR A 45 14.91 -4.06 -5.00
CA THR A 45 14.13 -2.84 -4.73
C THR A 45 13.26 -2.42 -5.92
N ASP A 46 13.54 -2.96 -7.11
CA ASP A 46 12.86 -2.65 -8.37
C ASP A 46 11.71 -3.61 -8.69
N ALA A 47 11.48 -4.62 -7.84
CA ALA A 47 10.40 -5.59 -7.98
C ALA A 47 9.57 -5.69 -6.68
N PRO A 48 8.28 -6.06 -6.76
CA PRO A 48 7.48 -6.28 -5.57
C PRO A 48 8.05 -7.43 -4.73
N PRO A 49 8.12 -7.29 -3.39
CA PRO A 49 8.59 -8.37 -2.54
C PRO A 49 7.55 -9.50 -2.42
N PRO A 50 7.98 -10.73 -2.11
CA PRO A 50 7.07 -11.88 -2.01
C PRO A 50 6.11 -11.80 -0.82
N PHE A 51 6.43 -11.01 0.22
CA PHE A 51 5.62 -10.95 1.44
C PHE A 51 5.40 -9.51 1.90
N LEU A 52 4.17 -9.21 2.31
CA LEU A 52 3.85 -7.94 2.95
C LEU A 52 4.29 -7.95 4.42
N PRO A 53 4.80 -6.83 4.95
CA PRO A 53 5.07 -6.73 6.38
C PRO A 53 3.79 -6.90 7.21
N PRO A 54 3.86 -7.49 8.43
CA PRO A 54 2.66 -7.70 9.25
C PRO A 54 1.87 -6.42 9.55
N SER A 55 2.55 -5.29 9.77
CA SER A 55 1.90 -3.99 9.98
C SER A 55 1.05 -3.57 8.79
N VAL A 56 1.55 -3.76 7.58
CA VAL A 56 0.85 -3.45 6.32
C VAL A 56 -0.34 -4.40 6.11
N GLN A 57 -0.19 -5.68 6.47
CA GLN A 57 -1.28 -6.65 6.40
C GLN A 57 -2.43 -6.29 7.37
N VAL A 58 -2.09 -5.96 8.63
CA VAL A 58 -3.07 -5.54 9.64
C VAL A 58 -3.78 -4.25 9.21
N PHE A 59 -3.01 -3.29 8.69
CA PHE A 59 -3.53 -2.02 8.22
C PHE A 59 -4.55 -2.21 7.09
N THR A 60 -4.15 -2.89 6.02
CA THR A 60 -5.00 -3.07 4.82
C THR A 60 -6.23 -3.92 5.12
N SER A 61 -6.11 -4.96 5.96
CA SER A 61 -7.26 -5.73 6.43
C SER A 61 -8.30 -4.85 7.09
N LYS A 62 -7.90 -3.95 8.00
CA LYS A 62 -8.82 -3.06 8.71
C LYS A 62 -9.34 -1.91 7.86
N ALA A 63 -8.46 -1.26 7.08
CA ALA A 63 -8.80 -0.07 6.31
C ALA A 63 -9.69 -0.38 5.10
N VAL A 64 -9.56 -1.57 4.52
CA VAL A 64 -10.34 -2.01 3.35
C VAL A 64 -11.51 -2.93 3.76
N ASP A 65 -11.58 -3.29 5.04
CA ASP A 65 -12.57 -4.22 5.60
C ASP A 65 -12.55 -5.58 4.87
N ILE A 66 -11.36 -6.20 4.86
CA ILE A 66 -11.14 -7.52 4.26
C ILE A 66 -10.55 -8.49 5.29
N PRO A 67 -10.84 -9.80 5.19
CA PRO A 67 -10.26 -10.78 6.09
C PRO A 67 -8.73 -10.77 6.02
N TYR A 68 -8.09 -10.79 7.19
CA TYR A 68 -6.63 -10.75 7.29
C TYR A 68 -5.95 -11.88 6.49
N GLU A 69 -6.54 -13.07 6.53
CA GLU A 69 -6.09 -14.25 5.78
C GLU A 69 -6.12 -14.08 4.25
N SER A 70 -6.95 -13.17 3.73
CA SER A 70 -7.04 -12.89 2.30
C SER A 70 -6.03 -11.85 1.83
N VAL A 71 -5.39 -11.11 2.74
CA VAL A 71 -4.49 -10.00 2.37
C VAL A 71 -3.28 -10.48 1.58
N GLN A 72 -2.62 -11.55 2.04
CA GLN A 72 -1.46 -12.10 1.33
C GLN A 72 -1.86 -12.66 -0.03
N THR A 73 -3.00 -13.37 -0.11
CA THR A 73 -3.52 -13.86 -1.40
C THR A 73 -3.79 -12.72 -2.38
N LEU A 74 -4.36 -11.61 -1.92
CA LEU A 74 -4.57 -10.43 -2.76
C LEU A 74 -3.26 -9.80 -3.20
N TRP A 75 -2.27 -9.75 -2.31
CA TRP A 75 -0.94 -9.29 -2.67
C TRP A 75 -0.34 -10.15 -3.77
N ASP A 76 -0.36 -11.48 -3.62
CA ASP A 76 0.19 -12.40 -4.60
C ASP A 76 -0.41 -12.19 -6.00
N CYS A 77 -1.69 -11.84 -6.07
CA CYS A 77 -2.37 -11.54 -7.33
C CYS A 77 -2.14 -10.12 -7.88
N LEU A 78 -1.98 -9.11 -7.02
CA LEU A 78 -2.02 -7.69 -7.41
C LEU A 78 -0.67 -6.98 -7.30
N GLN A 79 0.36 -7.64 -6.78
CA GLN A 79 1.65 -7.02 -6.46
C GLN A 79 2.29 -6.31 -7.64
N ASP A 80 2.23 -6.89 -8.84
CA ASP A 80 2.80 -6.31 -10.06
C ASP A 80 2.08 -5.02 -10.46
N ASP A 81 0.74 -5.03 -10.39
CA ASP A 81 -0.06 -3.84 -10.69
C ASP A 81 0.16 -2.75 -9.64
N VAL A 82 0.23 -3.12 -8.36
CA VAL A 82 0.58 -2.18 -7.27
C VAL A 82 1.96 -1.57 -7.52
N TRP A 83 2.93 -2.39 -7.93
CA TRP A 83 4.28 -1.93 -8.20
C TRP A 83 4.37 -1.00 -9.41
N ALA A 84 3.54 -1.23 -10.43
CA ALA A 84 3.42 -0.37 -11.61
C ALA A 84 2.64 0.93 -11.37
N LEU A 85 1.78 1.00 -10.33
CA LEU A 85 1.03 2.22 -10.01
C LEU A 85 1.95 3.36 -9.57
N CYS A 86 1.78 4.53 -10.19
CA CYS A 86 2.35 5.77 -9.66
C CYS A 86 1.66 6.15 -8.35
N ASN A 87 2.41 6.68 -7.38
CA ASN A 87 1.84 7.16 -6.12
C ASN A 87 0.86 8.28 -6.42
N THR A 88 -0.43 8.00 -6.25
CA THR A 88 -1.48 9.00 -6.39
C THR A 88 -1.88 9.50 -5.02
N LYS A 89 -2.22 10.79 -4.92
CA LYS A 89 -2.78 11.36 -3.71
C LYS A 89 -4.02 10.57 -3.26
N LEU A 90 -4.08 10.26 -1.96
CA LEU A 90 -5.27 9.68 -1.35
C LEU A 90 -6.45 10.66 -1.43
N SER A 91 -7.66 10.12 -1.57
CA SER A 91 -8.89 10.89 -1.38
C SER A 91 -9.06 11.23 0.11
N PRO A 92 -9.85 12.26 0.47
CA PRO A 92 -10.07 12.61 1.88
C PRO A 92 -10.56 11.42 2.73
N THR A 93 -11.43 10.58 2.17
CA THR A 93 -11.92 9.37 2.85
C THR A 93 -10.79 8.34 3.06
N GLU A 94 -9.92 8.16 2.08
CA GLU A 94 -8.76 7.27 2.22
C GLU A 94 -7.73 7.81 3.22
N GLU A 95 -7.52 9.14 3.26
CA GLU A 95 -6.66 9.78 4.27
C GLU A 95 -7.22 9.54 5.69
N GLU A 96 -8.53 9.64 5.89
CA GLU A 96 -9.19 9.35 7.17
C GLU A 96 -9.01 7.89 7.58
N LEU A 97 -9.22 6.94 6.67
CA LEU A 97 -8.98 5.51 6.91
C LEU A 97 -7.51 5.23 7.23
N PHE A 98 -6.59 5.88 6.50
CA PHE A 98 -5.15 5.76 6.74
C PHE A 98 -4.78 6.27 8.14
N ARG A 99 -5.31 7.42 8.56
CA ARG A 99 -5.08 7.96 9.91
C ARG A 99 -5.68 7.07 11.00
N ALA A 100 -6.90 6.57 10.78
CA ALA A 100 -7.62 5.75 11.75
C ALA A 100 -6.91 4.41 12.02
N HIS A 101 -6.31 3.80 10.99
CA HIS A 101 -5.77 2.44 11.08
C HIS A 101 -4.24 2.35 10.97
N GLY A 102 -3.58 3.27 10.26
CA GLY A 102 -2.15 3.21 9.96
C GLY A 102 -1.24 3.81 11.05
N TRP A 103 -1.64 4.89 11.70
CA TRP A 103 -0.78 5.61 12.66
C TRP A 103 -0.44 4.79 13.90
N SER A 104 -1.40 4.02 14.42
CA SER A 104 -1.15 3.11 15.54
C SER A 104 -0.14 2.01 15.24
N LEU A 105 0.14 1.76 13.95
CA LEU A 105 1.07 0.75 13.44
C LEU A 105 2.40 1.37 12.98
N GLY A 106 2.59 2.68 13.17
CA GLY A 106 3.82 3.39 12.76
C GLY A 106 3.93 3.64 11.26
N LEU A 107 2.85 3.42 10.48
CA LEU A 107 2.85 3.67 9.04
C LEU A 107 2.77 5.17 8.77
N SER A 108 3.66 5.65 7.90
CA SER A 108 3.69 7.04 7.45
C SER A 108 3.30 7.07 5.99
N GLU A 109 2.46 8.04 5.60
CA GLU A 109 2.22 8.28 4.19
C GLU A 109 3.53 8.80 3.59
N SER A 110 4.21 7.98 2.77
CA SER A 110 5.33 8.42 1.94
C SER A 110 4.77 9.25 0.79
N SER A 111 4.25 10.42 1.16
CA SER A 111 4.01 11.52 0.24
C SER A 111 5.37 11.90 -0.32
N HIS A 112 5.74 11.36 -1.47
CA HIS A 112 6.75 11.95 -2.36
C HIS A 112 6.17 13.26 -2.95
N SER A 113 5.72 14.16 -2.08
CA SER A 113 5.93 15.57 -2.30
C SER A 113 7.43 15.74 -2.14
N TYR A 114 8.13 15.97 -3.24
CA TYR A 114 9.35 16.76 -3.19
C TYR A 114 8.96 18.10 -2.55
N PHE A 115 8.92 18.13 -1.21
CA PHE A 115 9.26 19.32 -0.48
C PHE A 115 10.68 19.60 -0.91
N LEU A 116 10.81 20.41 -1.96
CA LEU A 116 11.83 21.43 -2.02
C LEU A 116 11.78 22.11 -0.66
N VAL A 117 12.59 21.61 0.27
CA VAL A 117 12.98 22.35 1.45
C VAL A 117 13.65 23.58 0.84
N PRO A 118 13.08 24.80 0.94
CA PRO A 118 13.89 25.96 0.67
C PRO A 118 14.94 25.91 1.76
N THR A 119 16.15 25.62 1.35
CA THR A 119 17.37 25.62 2.13
C THR A 119 17.38 26.84 3.05
N LEU A 120 16.85 26.70 4.28
CA LEU A 120 17.09 27.63 5.37
C LEU A 120 18.50 27.35 5.89
N LEU A 121 19.48 27.67 5.06
CA LEU A 121 20.86 27.78 5.49
C LEU A 121 21.08 29.24 5.86
N PHE A 122 20.81 29.51 7.14
CA PHE A 122 21.51 30.47 7.97
C PHE A 122 22.65 31.22 7.26
N GLN A 123 22.38 32.44 6.79
CA GLN A 123 23.42 33.48 6.80
C GLN A 123 23.21 34.32 8.05
N ARG A 124 23.90 33.89 9.10
CA ARG A 124 24.32 34.73 10.22
C ARG A 124 25.71 35.23 9.85
N PHE A 125 25.86 36.52 9.57
CA PHE A 125 26.95 37.43 9.97
C PHE A 125 26.72 38.80 9.34
#